data_AF-A0A7S0I0J7-F1
#
_entry.id   AF-A0A7S0I0J7-F1
#
_cell.length_a   1.000
_cell.length_b   1.000
_cell.length_c   1.000
_cell.angle_alpha   90.00
_cell.angle_beta   90.00
_cell.angle_gamma   90.00
#
_symmetry.space_group_name_H-M   'P 1'
#
loop_
_entity.id
_entity.type
_entity.pdbx_description
1 polymer ?
#
loop_
_entity_poly.entity_id
_entity_poly.type
_entity_poly.pdbx_seq_one_letter_code
_entity_poly.pdbx_strand_id
1 'polypeptide(L)'
;RKMVGKAASAILLVSFLPCAWSDERSDTVLDACGLPRNYWSVSHCFNDRTHHTCCLLGPEARKYADASGNPIGSAASKAFRAKHGADPTDKDLTPWCTCFGSLVCSYYADKFNDGTTVKFIYEPDSNPPKAAYHIPSNKNCEAKAREYFRVQAHGTPGVSQPHGFSSLCSQYDVAANVRDVREQMRNETAAVRDVKQEESCRGGKCSDQPVIS
;
A
#
# COMPACT_ATOMS: atom_id res chain seq x y z
N ARG A 1 73.95 -7.12 -16.96
CA ARG A 1 72.65 -7.15 -17.67
C ARG A 1 71.63 -7.82 -16.74
N LYS A 2 70.84 -7.05 -15.99
CA LYS A 2 69.75 -7.56 -15.15
C LYS A 2 68.44 -7.39 -15.91
N MET A 3 67.76 -8.50 -16.21
CA MET A 3 66.43 -8.48 -16.83
C MET A 3 65.37 -8.28 -15.74
N VAL A 4 64.54 -7.26 -15.89
CA VAL A 4 63.38 -6.99 -15.03
C VAL A 4 62.16 -7.60 -15.70
N GLY A 5 61.64 -8.69 -15.12
CA GLY A 5 60.40 -9.33 -15.58
C GLY A 5 59.18 -8.55 -15.11
N LYS A 6 58.33 -8.12 -16.06
CA LYS A 6 57.02 -7.53 -15.78
C LYS A 6 55.99 -8.65 -15.60
N ALA A 7 55.45 -8.79 -14.39
CA ALA A 7 54.28 -9.63 -14.14
C ALA A 7 53.01 -8.87 -14.56
N ALA A 8 52.29 -9.39 -15.55
CA ALA A 8 51.00 -8.87 -15.96
C ALA A 8 49.93 -9.35 -14.98
N SER A 9 49.34 -8.42 -14.23
CA SER A 9 48.18 -8.67 -13.36
C SER A 9 46.91 -8.64 -14.20
N ALA A 10 46.27 -9.79 -14.37
CA ALA A 10 44.95 -9.89 -14.98
C ALA A 10 43.88 -9.47 -13.95
N ILE A 11 43.34 -8.26 -14.11
CA ILE A 11 42.23 -7.76 -13.30
C ILE A 11 40.95 -8.43 -13.81
N LEU A 12 40.45 -9.40 -13.03
CA LEU A 12 39.13 -9.99 -13.23
C LEU A 12 38.07 -8.94 -12.86
N LEU A 13 37.47 -8.30 -13.86
CA LEU A 13 36.30 -7.44 -13.70
C LEU A 13 35.08 -8.33 -13.39
N VAL A 14 34.90 -8.68 -12.11
CA VAL A 14 33.64 -9.24 -11.64
C VAL A 14 32.64 -8.09 -11.62
N SER A 15 31.85 -7.99 -12.69
CA SER A 15 30.73 -7.07 -12.79
C SER A 15 29.68 -7.45 -11.75
N PHE A 16 29.79 -6.89 -10.55
CA PHE A 16 28.70 -6.86 -9.57
C PHE A 16 27.59 -5.98 -10.15
N LEU A 17 26.69 -6.59 -10.93
CA LEU A 17 25.38 -6.00 -11.18
C LEU A 17 24.65 -6.01 -9.83
N PRO A 18 24.39 -4.86 -9.19
CA PRO A 18 23.58 -4.85 -7.99
C PRO A 18 22.18 -5.34 -8.38
N CYS A 19 21.79 -6.49 -7.84
CA CYS A 19 20.47 -7.06 -7.99
C CYS A 19 19.41 -6.06 -7.49
N ALA A 20 18.88 -5.25 -8.40
CA ALA A 20 17.60 -4.57 -8.23
C ALA A 20 16.49 -5.61 -8.39
N TRP A 21 16.37 -6.53 -7.43
CA TRP A 21 15.25 -7.46 -7.37
C TRP A 21 14.17 -6.80 -6.52
N SER A 22 13.30 -6.02 -7.17
CA SER A 22 11.96 -5.88 -6.65
C SER A 22 11.31 -7.25 -6.76
N ASP A 23 10.90 -7.84 -5.64
CA ASP A 23 10.11 -9.06 -5.66
C ASP A 23 8.80 -8.76 -6.40
N GLU A 24 8.44 -9.56 -7.39
CA GLU A 24 7.18 -9.45 -8.14
C GLU A 24 5.96 -9.34 -7.21
N ARG A 25 6.06 -9.89 -6.00
CA ARG A 25 5.08 -9.72 -4.92
C ARG A 25 4.94 -8.27 -4.48
N SER A 26 6.05 -7.58 -4.23
CA SER A 26 6.05 -6.17 -3.82
C SER A 26 5.43 -5.29 -4.90
N ASP A 27 5.79 -5.50 -6.16
CA ASP A 27 5.24 -4.75 -7.30
C ASP A 27 3.73 -4.93 -7.46
N THR A 28 3.22 -6.12 -7.15
CA THR A 28 1.78 -6.41 -7.15
C THR A 28 1.06 -5.60 -6.06
N VAL A 29 1.60 -5.60 -4.84
CA VAL A 29 0.97 -4.93 -3.69
C VAL A 29 1.10 -3.40 -3.79
N LEU A 30 2.23 -2.89 -4.29
CA LEU A 30 2.40 -1.46 -4.58
C LEU A 30 1.35 -0.96 -5.57
N ASP A 31 1.10 -1.70 -6.65
CA ASP A 31 0.07 -1.36 -7.62
C ASP A 31 -1.32 -1.38 -7.00
N ALA A 32 -1.65 -2.44 -6.27
CA ALA A 32 -2.91 -2.55 -5.55
C ALA A 32 -3.10 -1.37 -4.59
N CYS A 33 -2.05 -0.92 -3.92
CA CYS A 33 -2.11 0.23 -3.01
C CYS A 33 -2.26 1.55 -3.77
N GLY A 34 -1.86 1.62 -5.03
CA GLY A 34 -1.83 2.87 -5.77
C GLY A 34 -0.51 3.62 -5.61
N LEU A 35 0.58 2.95 -5.24
CA LEU A 35 1.92 3.54 -5.16
C LEU A 35 2.69 3.42 -6.49
N PRO A 36 3.69 4.28 -6.76
CA PRO A 36 4.56 4.18 -7.94
C PRO A 36 5.65 3.11 -7.78
N ARG A 37 5.86 2.26 -8.80
CA ARG A 37 6.91 1.20 -8.77
C ARG A 37 8.33 1.74 -8.91
N ASN A 38 8.50 2.85 -9.62
CA ASN A 38 9.78 3.46 -9.96
C ASN A 38 10.19 4.58 -9.00
N TYR A 39 9.74 4.54 -7.75
CA TYR A 39 10.02 5.55 -6.74
C TYR A 39 10.68 4.90 -5.53
N TRP A 40 12.00 5.09 -5.38
CA TRP A 40 12.79 4.37 -4.39
C TRP A 40 12.26 4.53 -2.96
N SER A 41 11.61 5.65 -2.63
CA SER A 41 11.11 5.89 -1.28
C SER A 41 9.95 4.98 -0.88
N VAL A 42 9.31 4.26 -1.81
CA VAL A 42 8.29 3.24 -1.50
C VAL A 42 8.83 1.81 -1.53
N SER A 43 10.12 1.58 -1.79
CA SER A 43 10.69 0.23 -1.88
C SER A 43 10.62 -0.58 -0.58
N HIS A 44 10.47 0.10 0.56
CA HIS A 44 10.28 -0.52 1.87
C HIS A 44 8.82 -0.91 2.15
N CYS A 45 7.86 -0.30 1.43
CA CYS A 45 6.45 -0.60 1.59
C CYS A 45 6.17 -2.07 1.28
N PHE A 46 5.47 -2.76 2.18
CA PHE A 46 5.09 -4.19 2.05
C PHE A 46 6.26 -5.18 1.91
N ASN A 47 7.49 -4.69 1.99
CA ASN A 47 8.71 -5.48 1.87
C ASN A 47 9.48 -5.58 3.20
N ASP A 48 9.08 -4.80 4.20
CA ASP A 48 9.56 -4.94 5.56
C ASP A 48 8.53 -5.63 6.46
N ARG A 49 8.85 -5.75 7.75
CA ARG A 49 7.99 -6.40 8.76
C ARG A 49 7.01 -5.46 9.44
N THR A 50 6.95 -4.18 9.04
CA THR A 50 6.21 -3.15 9.77
C THR A 50 5.14 -2.46 8.94
N HIS A 51 5.36 -2.22 7.64
CA HIS A 51 4.51 -1.41 6.78
C HIS A 51 3.59 -2.27 5.90
N HIS A 52 2.58 -2.86 6.54
CA HIS A 52 1.65 -3.81 5.89
C HIS A 52 0.27 -3.21 5.57
N THR A 53 -0.09 -2.09 6.20
CA THR A 53 -1.37 -1.43 5.97
C THR A 53 -1.26 -0.46 4.80
N CYS A 54 -2.04 -0.66 3.73
CA CYS A 54 -2.24 0.37 2.71
C CYS A 54 -3.32 1.35 3.19
N CYS A 55 -2.92 2.58 3.49
CA CYS A 55 -3.80 3.63 3.97
C CYS A 55 -4.10 4.64 2.86
N LEU A 56 -5.37 4.98 2.66
CA LEU A 56 -5.77 6.15 1.89
C LEU A 56 -5.85 7.33 2.85
N LEU A 57 -4.90 8.26 2.78
CA LEU A 57 -4.83 9.41 3.68
C LEU A 57 -5.60 10.60 3.09
N GLY A 58 -6.48 11.19 3.89
CA GLY A 58 -7.10 12.48 3.62
C GLY A 58 -6.18 13.66 3.98
N PRO A 59 -6.59 14.90 3.63
CA PRO A 59 -5.76 16.10 3.78
C PRO A 59 -5.43 16.45 5.23
N GLU A 60 -6.33 16.21 6.19
CA GLU A 60 -6.09 16.51 7.60
C GLU A 60 -5.15 15.50 8.23
N ALA A 61 -5.34 14.21 7.91
CA ALA A 61 -4.44 13.14 8.33
C ALA A 61 -3.00 13.38 7.83
N ARG A 62 -2.83 13.79 6.57
CA ARG A 62 -1.51 14.15 6.01
C ARG A 62 -0.85 15.27 6.81
N LYS A 63 -1.55 16.39 7.00
CA LYS A 63 -1.03 17.58 7.72
C LYS A 63 -0.67 17.23 9.16
N TYR A 64 -1.52 16.46 9.85
CA TYR A 64 -1.28 16.03 11.22
C TYR A 64 -0.07 15.11 11.33
N ALA A 65 0.08 14.14 10.43
CA ALA A 65 1.20 13.23 10.45
C ALA A 65 2.53 14.01 10.45
N ASP A 66 2.72 14.90 9.48
CA ASP A 66 3.93 15.71 9.37
C ASP A 66 4.14 16.61 10.61
N ALA A 67 3.08 17.27 11.09
CA ALA A 67 3.13 18.12 12.28
C ALA A 67 3.45 17.36 13.57
N SER A 68 3.14 16.06 13.62
CA SER A 68 3.44 15.18 14.74
C SER A 68 4.86 14.60 14.73
N GLY A 69 5.70 15.02 13.77
CA GLY A 69 7.07 14.52 13.58
C GLY A 69 7.13 13.20 12.82
N ASN A 70 6.03 12.78 12.17
CA ASN A 70 5.97 11.58 11.35
C ASN A 70 5.77 11.96 9.87
N PRO A 71 6.80 11.86 9.01
CA PRO A 71 6.79 12.44 7.66
C PRO A 71 5.89 11.71 6.63
N ILE A 72 4.88 10.97 7.10
CA ILE A 72 3.92 10.23 6.27
C ILE A 72 3.16 11.16 5.32
N GLY A 73 2.72 12.34 5.77
CA GLY A 73 1.94 13.26 4.94
C GLY A 73 2.71 13.72 3.71
N SER A 74 3.93 14.18 3.94
CA SER A 74 4.85 14.64 2.90
C SER A 74 5.35 13.48 2.02
N ALA A 75 5.59 12.30 2.58
CA ALA A 75 5.98 11.10 1.82
C ALA A 75 4.85 10.63 0.89
N ALA A 76 3.63 10.53 1.40
CA ALA A 76 2.44 10.16 0.63
C ALA A 76 2.19 11.15 -0.52
N SER A 77 2.31 12.46 -0.25
CA SER A 77 2.14 13.50 -1.27
C SER A 77 3.20 13.42 -2.38
N LYS A 78 4.46 13.13 -2.03
CA LYS A 78 5.55 12.94 -3.02
C LYS A 78 5.34 11.69 -3.86
N ALA A 79 4.90 10.59 -3.26
CA ALA A 79 4.58 9.37 -3.99
C ALA A 79 3.37 9.54 -4.92
N PHE A 80 2.34 10.27 -4.47
CA PHE A 80 1.22 10.66 -5.30
C PHE A 80 1.68 11.47 -6.51
N ARG A 81 2.51 12.50 -6.30
CA ARG A 81 3.09 13.30 -7.39
C ARG A 81 3.93 12.46 -8.34
N ALA A 82 4.75 11.55 -7.83
CA ALA A 82 5.55 10.65 -8.67
C ALA A 82 4.68 9.74 -9.55
N LYS A 83 3.49 9.35 -9.09
CA LYS A 83 2.55 8.52 -9.84
C LYS A 83 1.68 9.32 -10.82
N HIS A 84 1.20 10.50 -10.41
CA HIS A 84 0.16 11.25 -11.13
C HIS A 84 0.70 12.49 -11.87
N GLY A 85 1.94 12.90 -11.62
CA GLY A 85 2.56 14.08 -12.24
C GLY A 85 2.11 15.42 -11.64
N ALA A 86 1.28 15.42 -10.60
CA ALA A 86 0.78 16.62 -9.93
C ALA A 86 0.72 16.41 -8.40
N ASP A 87 0.81 17.51 -7.64
CA ASP A 87 0.63 17.47 -6.19
C ASP A 87 -0.85 17.19 -5.83
N PRO A 88 -1.14 16.45 -4.75
CA PRO A 88 -2.52 16.16 -4.35
C PRO A 88 -3.25 17.44 -3.91
N THR A 89 -4.52 17.55 -4.27
CA THR A 89 -5.44 18.58 -3.77
C THR A 89 -6.06 18.16 -2.43
N ASP A 90 -6.83 19.05 -1.80
CA ASP A 90 -7.59 18.72 -0.58
C ASP A 90 -8.73 17.71 -0.82
N LYS A 91 -9.06 17.39 -2.08
CA LYS A 91 -10.05 16.36 -2.43
C LYS A 91 -9.42 14.99 -2.68
N ASP A 92 -8.10 14.95 -2.86
CA ASP A 92 -7.39 13.72 -3.21
C ASP A 92 -7.03 12.93 -1.95
N LEU A 93 -7.37 11.64 -1.98
CA LEU A 93 -6.82 10.67 -1.05
C LEU A 93 -5.47 10.18 -1.58
N THR A 94 -4.45 10.20 -0.73
CA THR A 94 -3.09 9.79 -1.10
C THR A 94 -2.77 8.44 -0.48
N PRO A 95 -2.46 7.40 -1.28
CA PRO A 95 -2.08 6.12 -0.74
C PRO A 95 -0.71 6.18 -0.07
N TRP A 96 -0.55 5.47 1.04
CA TRP A 96 0.74 5.25 1.69
C TRP A 96 0.73 3.95 2.49
N CYS A 97 1.89 3.28 2.57
CA CYS A 97 2.06 2.14 3.47
C CYS A 97 2.32 2.64 4.89
N THR A 98 1.49 2.26 5.85
CA THR A 98 1.65 2.69 7.24
C THR A 98 2.03 1.54 8.13
N CYS A 99 2.65 1.85 9.27
CA CYS A 99 3.00 0.85 10.26
C CYS A 99 1.74 0.14 10.80
N PHE A 100 1.66 -1.16 10.55
CA PHE A 100 0.54 -2.00 10.97
C PHE A 100 0.60 -2.34 12.46
N GLY A 101 1.80 -2.49 13.02
CA GLY A 101 2.00 -2.75 14.45
C GLY A 101 1.45 -1.66 15.35
N SER A 102 1.43 -0.40 14.89
CA SER A 102 0.95 0.76 15.65
C SER A 102 -0.43 1.26 15.23
N LEU A 103 -1.08 0.62 14.26
CA LEU A 103 -2.45 0.95 13.81
C LEU A 103 -2.58 2.41 13.34
N VAL A 104 -1.55 2.94 12.66
CA VAL A 104 -1.48 4.35 12.27
C VAL A 104 -2.68 4.77 11.42
N CYS A 105 -3.05 3.94 10.44
CA CYS A 105 -4.12 4.29 9.51
C CYS A 105 -5.46 4.42 10.21
N SER A 106 -5.85 3.43 11.02
CA SER A 106 -7.09 3.51 11.77
C SER A 106 -7.08 4.59 12.83
N TYR A 107 -5.93 4.90 13.44
CA TYR A 107 -5.81 6.05 14.34
C TYR A 107 -6.13 7.35 13.61
N TYR A 108 -5.61 7.55 12.39
CA TYR A 108 -5.95 8.73 11.59
C TYR A 108 -7.40 8.72 11.12
N ALA A 109 -7.93 7.57 10.70
CA ALA A 109 -9.33 7.43 10.30
C ALA A 109 -10.31 7.72 11.45
N ASP A 110 -10.00 7.29 12.67
CA ASP A 110 -10.81 7.58 13.87
C ASP A 110 -10.72 9.05 14.28
N LYS A 111 -9.56 9.67 14.05
CA LYS A 111 -9.27 11.05 14.46
C LYS A 111 -9.82 12.09 13.50
N PHE A 112 -9.83 11.79 12.20
CA PHE A 112 -10.21 12.71 11.14
C PHE A 112 -11.35 12.14 10.31
N ASN A 113 -12.41 12.92 10.12
CA ASN A 113 -13.51 12.56 9.23
C ASN A 113 -13.26 13.11 7.80
N ASP A 114 -12.03 12.94 7.30
CA ASP A 114 -11.55 13.51 6.03
C ASP A 114 -11.47 12.47 4.89
N GLY A 115 -12.11 11.31 5.11
CA GLY A 115 -12.07 10.17 4.20
C GLY A 115 -10.87 9.24 4.41
N THR A 116 -10.01 9.50 5.40
CA THR A 116 -8.92 8.57 5.72
C THR A 116 -9.45 7.18 6.05
N THR A 117 -8.91 6.15 5.41
CA THR A 117 -9.37 4.77 5.60
C THR A 117 -8.31 3.73 5.22
N VAL A 118 -8.45 2.53 5.78
CA VAL A 118 -7.65 1.37 5.40
C VAL A 118 -8.17 0.83 4.08
N LYS A 119 -7.32 0.82 3.04
CA LYS A 119 -7.65 0.19 1.77
C LYS A 119 -7.59 -1.34 1.89
N PHE A 120 -6.46 -1.82 2.41
CA PHE A 120 -6.23 -3.23 2.70
C PHE A 120 -5.06 -3.37 3.68
N ILE A 121 -4.92 -4.56 4.24
CA ILE A 121 -3.78 -4.96 5.07
C ILE A 121 -3.13 -6.17 4.43
N TYR A 122 -1.90 -6.02 3.95
CA TYR A 122 -1.13 -7.09 3.34
C TYR A 122 -0.75 -8.15 4.39
N GLU A 123 -0.92 -9.44 4.06
CA GLU A 123 -0.43 -10.55 4.86
C GLU A 123 1.08 -10.72 4.59
N PRO A 124 1.96 -10.40 5.56
CA PRO A 124 3.39 -10.60 5.37
C PRO A 124 3.71 -12.06 5.02
N ASP A 125 4.72 -12.24 4.17
CA ASP A 125 5.22 -13.54 3.71
C ASP A 125 4.24 -14.41 2.90
N SER A 126 3.05 -13.90 2.58
CA SER A 126 2.09 -14.64 1.76
C SER A 126 2.61 -14.89 0.32
N ASN A 127 2.38 -16.11 -0.18
CA ASN A 127 2.63 -16.49 -1.57
C ASN A 127 1.53 -17.47 -2.04
N PRO A 128 0.62 -17.06 -2.96
CA PRO A 128 0.57 -15.76 -3.63
C PRO A 128 0.29 -14.59 -2.66
N PRO A 129 0.55 -13.33 -3.06
CA PRO A 129 0.34 -12.19 -2.17
C PRO A 129 -1.14 -12.07 -1.79
N LYS A 130 -1.42 -12.04 -0.49
CA LYS A 130 -2.76 -11.94 0.09
C LYS A 130 -2.91 -10.67 0.92
N ALA A 131 -4.13 -10.17 1.00
CA ALA A 131 -4.45 -9.05 1.87
C ALA A 131 -5.88 -9.18 2.43
N ALA A 132 -6.10 -8.63 3.61
CA ALA A 132 -7.43 -8.42 4.15
C ALA A 132 -8.03 -7.13 3.57
N TYR A 133 -9.29 -7.17 3.13
CA TYR A 133 -10.02 -6.05 2.51
C TYR A 133 -11.26 -5.67 3.31
N HIS A 134 -11.86 -4.51 3.00
CA HIS A 134 -13.08 -4.03 3.65
C HIS A 134 -12.98 -3.91 5.19
N ILE A 135 -11.79 -3.56 5.69
CA ILE A 135 -11.58 -3.31 7.11
C ILE A 135 -12.42 -2.08 7.49
N PRO A 136 -13.36 -2.18 8.46
CA PRO A 136 -14.05 -1.01 8.96
C PRO A 136 -13.07 0.03 9.49
N SER A 137 -13.32 1.32 9.22
CA SER A 137 -12.54 2.46 9.75
C SER A 137 -12.69 2.58 11.27
N ASN A 138 -12.04 1.68 12.00
CA ASN A 138 -11.96 1.63 13.45
C ASN A 138 -10.70 0.89 13.86
N LYS A 139 -9.92 1.48 14.78
CA LYS A 139 -8.68 0.88 15.31
C LYS A 139 -8.82 -0.55 15.82
N ASN A 140 -9.99 -0.94 16.32
CA ASN A 140 -10.24 -2.29 16.82
C ASN A 140 -10.26 -3.34 15.68
N CYS A 141 -10.70 -2.95 14.49
CA CYS A 141 -10.78 -3.86 13.34
C CYS A 141 -9.41 -4.07 12.69
N GLU A 142 -8.59 -3.02 12.59
CA GLU A 142 -7.17 -3.16 12.21
C GLU A 142 -6.41 -3.97 13.26
N ALA A 143 -6.66 -3.77 14.57
CA ALA A 143 -6.07 -4.60 15.62
C ALA A 143 -6.47 -6.08 15.51
N LYS A 144 -7.71 -6.38 15.13
CA LYS A 144 -8.16 -7.75 14.87
C LYS A 144 -7.41 -8.39 13.71
N ALA A 145 -7.20 -7.65 12.62
CA ALA A 145 -6.34 -8.11 11.52
C ALA A 145 -4.90 -8.31 11.99
N ARG A 146 -4.37 -7.44 12.86
CA ARG A 146 -3.00 -7.54 13.40
C ARG A 146 -2.79 -8.82 14.18
N GLU A 147 -3.76 -9.18 15.03
CA GLU A 147 -3.74 -10.45 15.75
C GLU A 147 -3.85 -11.65 14.81
N TYR A 148 -4.73 -11.59 13.81
CA TYR A 148 -4.89 -12.64 12.81
C TYR A 148 -3.59 -12.90 12.04
N PHE A 149 -2.91 -11.85 11.57
CA PHE A 149 -1.61 -11.94 10.89
C PHE A 149 -0.41 -12.05 11.84
N ARG A 150 -0.63 -12.12 13.16
CA ARG A 150 0.40 -12.29 14.20
C ARG A 150 1.51 -11.24 14.15
N VAL A 151 1.16 -9.99 13.83
CA VAL A 151 2.11 -8.88 13.78
C VAL A 151 2.25 -8.26 15.18
N GLN A 152 3.49 -8.06 15.64
CA GLN A 152 3.75 -7.53 16.97
C GLN A 152 3.34 -6.04 17.07
N ALA A 153 2.57 -5.73 18.12
CA ALA A 153 2.23 -4.36 18.45
C ALA A 153 3.47 -3.56 18.88
N HIS A 154 3.60 -2.33 18.38
CA HIS A 154 4.63 -1.38 18.79
C HIS A 154 4.15 0.06 18.60
N GLY A 155 4.89 1.03 19.14
CA GLY A 155 4.55 2.45 19.05
C GLY A 155 5.04 3.12 17.77
N THR A 156 4.40 4.22 17.39
CA THR A 156 4.89 5.14 16.36
C THR A 156 4.80 6.57 16.91
N PRO A 157 5.81 7.42 16.70
CA PRO A 157 5.74 8.84 17.08
C PRO A 157 4.46 9.51 16.54
N GLY A 158 3.82 10.32 17.38
CA GLY A 158 2.59 11.03 17.02
C GLY A 158 1.30 10.21 17.10
N VAL A 159 1.37 8.92 17.42
CA VAL A 159 0.21 8.03 17.59
C VAL A 159 0.10 7.62 19.06
N SER A 160 -0.78 8.27 19.80
CA SER A 160 -1.00 7.97 21.22
C SER A 160 -1.89 6.73 21.39
N GLN A 161 -1.36 5.72 22.10
CA GLN A 161 -2.02 4.45 22.45
C GLN A 161 -2.36 3.53 21.26
N PRO A 162 -1.41 2.69 20.79
CA PRO A 162 -1.60 1.74 19.68
C PRO A 162 -2.43 0.49 20.06
N HIS A 163 -3.25 0.59 21.11
CA HIS A 163 -4.07 -0.51 21.60
C HIS A 163 -5.48 -0.38 21.03
N GLY A 164 -5.69 -0.98 19.85
CA GLY A 164 -7.01 -1.49 19.53
C GLY A 164 -7.24 -2.80 20.30
N PHE A 165 -8.50 -3.07 20.60
CA PHE A 165 -8.91 -4.33 21.22
C PHE A 165 -9.66 -5.14 20.16
N SER A 166 -9.06 -6.22 19.66
CA SER A 166 -9.65 -7.05 18.60
C SER A 166 -11.06 -7.55 18.94
N SER A 167 -11.30 -7.83 20.22
CA SER A 167 -12.58 -8.26 20.78
C SER A 167 -13.71 -7.24 20.57
N LEU A 168 -13.39 -5.97 20.36
CA LEU A 168 -14.35 -4.89 20.11
C LEU A 168 -14.69 -4.71 18.62
N CYS A 169 -14.15 -5.55 17.73
CA CYS A 169 -14.56 -5.62 16.33
C CYS A 169 -15.20 -6.98 16.03
N SER A 170 -16.35 -7.26 16.64
CA SER A 170 -17.06 -8.53 16.48
C SER A 170 -17.62 -8.72 15.07
N GLN A 171 -18.01 -7.63 14.41
CA GLN A 171 -18.66 -7.65 13.09
C GLN A 171 -17.74 -8.03 11.92
N TYR A 172 -16.42 -7.90 12.07
CA TYR A 172 -15.48 -8.12 10.98
C TYR A 172 -14.79 -9.48 11.13
N ASP A 173 -14.97 -10.36 10.16
CA ASP A 173 -14.21 -11.60 10.06
C ASP A 173 -13.02 -11.40 9.11
N VAL A 174 -11.81 -11.39 9.68
CA VAL A 174 -10.58 -11.19 8.89
C VAL A 174 -10.42 -12.31 7.88
N ALA A 175 -10.61 -13.58 8.28
CA ALA A 175 -10.38 -14.74 7.41
C ALA A 175 -11.31 -14.72 6.20
N ALA A 176 -12.59 -14.38 6.42
CA ALA A 176 -13.56 -14.22 5.35
C ALA A 176 -13.26 -13.05 4.39
N ASN A 177 -12.37 -12.14 4.76
CA ASN A 177 -12.00 -10.96 3.96
C ASN A 177 -10.56 -10.99 3.44
N VAL A 178 -9.80 -12.08 3.67
CA VAL A 178 -8.51 -12.28 3.01
C VAL A 178 -8.73 -12.73 1.57
N ARG A 179 -8.08 -12.04 0.62
CA ARG A 179 -8.13 -12.35 -0.82
C ARG A 179 -6.72 -12.31 -1.42
N ASP A 180 -6.54 -13.02 -2.53
CA ASP A 180 -5.38 -12.81 -3.41
C ASP A 180 -5.41 -11.40 -3.98
N VAL A 181 -4.28 -10.68 -3.87
CA VAL A 181 -4.20 -9.27 -4.25
C VAL A 181 -4.41 -9.09 -5.75
N ARG A 182 -3.90 -10.01 -6.58
CA ARG A 182 -4.02 -9.94 -8.05
C ARG A 182 -5.45 -10.17 -8.48
N GLU A 183 -6.11 -11.15 -7.86
CA GLU A 183 -7.53 -11.42 -8.11
C GLU A 183 -8.40 -10.23 -7.73
N GLN A 184 -8.17 -9.65 -6.55
CA GLN A 184 -8.91 -8.47 -6.11
C GLN A 184 -8.75 -7.30 -7.10
N MET A 185 -7.54 -7.01 -7.55
CA MET A 185 -7.30 -5.96 -8.55
C MET A 185 -8.04 -6.21 -9.87
N ARG A 186 -8.10 -7.46 -10.33
CA ARG A 186 -8.85 -7.82 -11.54
C ARG A 186 -10.35 -7.58 -11.35
N ASN A 187 -10.89 -7.96 -10.20
CA ASN A 187 -12.31 -7.77 -9.86
C ASN A 187 -12.66 -6.28 -9.78
N GLU A 188 -11.83 -5.46 -9.15
CA GLU A 188 -12.02 -4.00 -9.09
C GLU A 188 -11.96 -3.36 -10.49
N THR A 189 -11.05 -3.82 -11.35
CA THR A 189 -10.93 -3.31 -12.73
C THR A 189 -12.15 -3.67 -13.57
N ALA A 190 -12.69 -4.89 -13.41
CA ALA A 190 -13.91 -5.32 -14.09
C ALA A 190 -15.10 -4.48 -13.63
N ALA A 191 -15.28 -4.30 -12.31
CA ALA A 191 -16.36 -3.49 -11.76
C ALA A 191 -16.35 -2.04 -12.28
N VAL A 192 -15.18 -1.41 -12.40
CA VAL A 192 -15.06 -0.05 -12.95
C VAL A 192 -15.43 0.01 -14.44
N ARG A 193 -15.15 -1.04 -15.21
CA ARG A 193 -15.54 -1.10 -16.64
C ARG A 193 -17.06 -1.18 -16.78
N ASP A 194 -17.71 -1.99 -15.96
CA ASP A 194 -19.16 -2.18 -16.00
C ASP A 194 -19.90 -0.89 -15.66
N VAL A 195 -19.47 -0.16 -14.62
CA VAL A 195 -20.06 1.14 -14.25
C VAL A 195 -19.95 2.16 -15.39
N LYS A 196 -18.78 2.26 -16.05
CA LYS A 196 -18.60 3.17 -17.18
C LYS A 196 -19.48 2.81 -18.38
N GLN A 197 -19.72 1.52 -18.59
CA GLN A 197 -20.61 1.05 -19.65
C GLN A 197 -22.07 1.44 -19.35
N GLU A 198 -22.53 1.31 -18.09
CA GLU A 198 -23.88 1.74 -17.69
C GLU A 198 -24.08 3.25 -17.81
N GLU A 199 -23.11 4.07 -17.40
CA GLU A 199 -23.17 5.53 -17.54
C GLU A 199 -23.24 5.97 -19.01
N SER A 200 -22.46 5.31 -19.88
CA SER A 200 -22.52 5.53 -21.32
C SER A 200 -23.92 5.22 -21.90
N CYS A 201 -24.59 4.17 -21.39
CA CYS A 201 -25.95 3.82 -21.84
C CYS A 201 -27.05 4.75 -21.33
N ARG A 202 -26.90 5.36 -20.15
CA ARG A 202 -27.90 6.33 -19.63
C ARG A 202 -27.99 7.61 -20.46
N GLY A 203 -27.00 7.89 -21.31
CA GLY A 203 -26.99 9.02 -22.25
C GLY A 203 -27.82 8.82 -23.53
N GLY A 204 -28.54 7.69 -23.69
CA GLY A 204 -29.53 7.52 -24.75
C GLY A 204 -29.02 7.03 -26.12
N LYS A 205 -27.80 6.49 -26.20
CA LYS A 205 -27.26 5.87 -27.42
C LYS A 205 -26.39 4.65 -27.13
N CYS A 206 -26.97 3.60 -26.53
CA CYS A 206 -26.39 2.27 -26.66
C CYS A 206 -26.90 1.69 -27.98
N SER A 207 -26.20 1.99 -29.07
CA SER A 207 -26.36 1.28 -30.34
C SER A 207 -25.99 -0.18 -30.11
N ASP A 208 -26.95 -1.07 -30.32
CA ASP A 208 -26.80 -2.53 -30.22
C ASP A 208 -25.62 -3.01 -31.08
N GLN A 209 -24.43 -3.12 -30.48
CA GLN A 209 -23.34 -3.84 -31.12
C GLN A 209 -23.51 -5.32 -30.77
N PRO A 210 -23.60 -6.21 -31.78
CA PRO A 210 -23.74 -7.63 -31.51
C PRO A 210 -22.52 -8.13 -30.75
N VAL A 211 -22.77 -8.76 -29.60
CA VAL A 211 -21.75 -9.47 -28.83
C VAL A 211 -21.35 -10.70 -29.64
N ILE A 212 -20.20 -10.62 -30.32
CA ILE A 212 -19.61 -11.79 -30.98
C ILE A 212 -19.06 -12.68 -29.85
N SER A 213 -19.72 -13.82 -29.66
CA SER A 213 -19.37 -14.87 -28.70
C SER A 213 -18.30 -15.80 -29.29
#